data_AF-A0A1W4XKF5-F1
#
_entry.id   AF-A0A1W4XKF5-F1
#
_cell.length_a   1.000
_cell.length_b   1.000
_cell.length_c   1.000
_cell.angle_alpha   90.00
_cell.angle_beta   90.00
_cell.angle_gamma   90.00
#
_symmetry.space_group_name_H-M   'P 1'
#
loop_
_entity.id
_entity.type
_entity.pdbx_description
1 polymer ?
#
loop_
_entity_poly.entity_id
_entity_poly.type
_entity_poly.pdbx_seq_one_letter_code
_entity_poly.pdbx_strand_id
1 'polypeptide(L)'
;MRILLFFYLPISRGDVIHLKIIQIVCTFVHFIQLLSCESRKMANYTEDQMAEFQEAFHLFDNRGDGKIHVSQIGDALRALGQNPTESDVKKYTHQHKPDERVSFEVFLPIYQQISKTRSADTADDFIEGLRHFDKDGNGYISSAELRHLLTTLGEKLTDDEVEQLLQGQEDSQGNVNYEEFVRMVMSG
;
A
#
# COMPACT_ATOMS: atom_id res chain seq x y z
N MET A 1 -25.81 16.63 -0.34
CA MET A 1 -26.20 16.97 -1.73
C MET A 1 -25.13 17.84 -2.37
N ARG A 2 -24.10 17.21 -2.93
CA ARG A 2 -23.40 17.59 -4.18
C ARG A 2 -22.27 16.57 -4.43
N ILE A 3 -22.57 15.65 -5.35
CA ILE A 3 -21.67 15.14 -6.41
C ILE A 3 -20.52 14.23 -5.90
N LEU A 4 -20.53 12.89 -5.96
CA LEU A 4 -21.17 11.92 -6.87
C LEU A 4 -21.01 12.28 -8.37
N LEU A 5 -19.78 12.53 -8.84
CA LEU A 5 -19.40 12.49 -10.27
C LEU A 5 -17.89 12.22 -10.43
N PHE A 6 -17.35 11.13 -9.89
CA PHE A 6 -16.03 10.63 -10.33
C PHE A 6 -15.96 9.11 -10.55
N PHE A 7 -17.09 8.40 -10.46
CA PHE A 7 -17.18 6.97 -10.77
C PHE A 7 -17.84 6.77 -12.14
N TYR A 8 -17.15 7.17 -13.21
CA TYR A 8 -17.35 6.62 -14.56
C TYR A 8 -16.15 7.04 -15.40
N LEU A 9 -14.99 6.44 -15.14
CA LEU A 9 -13.92 6.34 -16.12
C LEU A 9 -13.58 4.85 -16.32
N PRO A 10 -13.42 4.40 -17.56
CA PRO A 10 -13.09 3.02 -17.86
C PRO A 10 -11.70 2.73 -17.31
N ILE A 11 -11.63 1.84 -16.32
CA ILE A 11 -10.40 1.31 -15.73
C ILE A 11 -9.57 0.74 -16.88
N SER A 12 -8.60 1.53 -17.34
CA SER A 12 -7.60 1.10 -18.29
C SER A 12 -6.44 0.52 -17.49
N ARG A 13 -5.78 -0.49 -18.04
CA ARG A 13 -4.72 -1.32 -17.42
C ARG A 13 -3.49 -0.56 -16.84
N GLY A 14 -3.52 0.77 -16.73
CA GLY A 14 -2.48 1.60 -16.14
C GLY A 14 -2.71 1.99 -14.66
N ASP A 15 -3.87 1.71 -14.05
CA ASP A 15 -4.18 2.21 -12.70
C ASP A 15 -3.69 1.32 -11.54
N VAL A 16 -3.12 0.15 -11.83
CA VAL A 16 -2.48 -0.73 -10.82
C VAL A 16 -1.17 -0.12 -10.29
N ILE A 17 -0.71 0.93 -10.95
CA ILE A 17 0.53 1.65 -10.69
C ILE A 17 0.36 2.62 -9.51
N HIS A 18 -0.80 3.27 -9.42
CA HIS A 18 -1.08 4.31 -8.41
C HIS A 18 -1.18 3.75 -6.97
N LEU A 19 -1.40 2.43 -6.84
CA LEU A 19 -1.57 1.73 -5.57
C LEU A 19 -0.29 1.06 -5.02
N LYS A 20 0.74 0.94 -5.87
CA LYS A 20 2.05 0.37 -5.50
C LYS A 20 3.04 1.42 -5.00
N ILE A 21 2.71 2.68 -5.19
CA ILE A 21 3.54 3.84 -4.82
C ILE A 21 3.62 4.04 -3.29
N ILE A 22 2.62 3.58 -2.53
CA ILE A 22 2.61 3.65 -1.07
C ILE A 22 3.48 2.55 -0.41
N GLN A 23 3.83 1.49 -1.15
CA GLN A 23 4.45 0.28 -0.58
C GLN A 23 5.94 0.42 -0.19
N ILE A 24 6.64 1.46 -0.63
CA ILE A 24 8.11 1.45 -0.54
C ILE A 24 8.67 1.99 0.78
N VAL A 25 7.85 2.65 1.59
CA VAL A 25 8.40 3.52 2.64
C VAL A 25 8.37 2.91 4.05
N CYS A 26 7.77 1.72 4.23
CA CYS A 26 7.47 1.19 5.58
C CYS A 26 8.55 0.27 6.20
N THR A 27 9.67 0.01 5.54
CA THR A 27 10.53 -1.14 5.88
C THR A 27 11.91 -0.84 6.46
N PHE A 28 12.15 0.37 7.00
CA PHE A 28 13.38 0.65 7.75
C PHE A 28 13.23 0.67 9.28
N VAL A 29 12.01 0.56 9.83
CA VAL A 29 11.79 0.79 11.28
C VAL A 29 11.05 -0.37 11.97
N HIS A 30 11.26 -1.63 11.55
CA HIS A 30 10.64 -2.80 12.21
C HIS A 30 11.59 -3.69 13.02
N PHE A 31 12.75 -3.15 13.45
CA PHE A 31 13.62 -3.86 14.40
C PHE A 31 13.27 -3.62 15.88
N ILE A 32 12.38 -2.68 16.24
CA ILE A 32 12.25 -2.22 17.65
C ILE A 32 10.93 -2.56 18.38
N GLN A 33 9.87 -3.08 17.76
CA GLN A 33 8.62 -3.30 18.51
C GLN A 33 8.02 -4.70 18.37
N LEU A 34 8.82 -5.70 18.74
CA LEU A 34 8.29 -6.92 19.34
C LEU A 34 7.82 -6.62 20.77
N LEU A 35 6.72 -7.26 21.18
CA LEU A 35 5.95 -7.09 22.43
C LEU A 35 4.87 -6.00 22.27
N SER A 36 3.64 -6.33 21.91
CA SER A 36 2.67 -6.85 22.87
C SER A 36 1.47 -7.48 22.16
N CYS A 37 1.19 -8.73 22.49
CA CYS A 37 -0.06 -9.43 22.19
C CYS A 37 -1.11 -9.01 23.22
N GLU A 38 -2.28 -8.46 22.82
CA GLU A 38 -3.54 -8.73 23.54
C GLU A 38 -4.85 -8.34 22.82
N SER A 39 -5.80 -9.27 22.91
CA SER A 39 -7.28 -9.17 22.93
C SER A 39 -8.11 -8.89 21.67
N ARG A 40 -8.87 -9.94 21.29
CA ARG A 40 -9.90 -10.01 20.23
C ARG A 40 -11.15 -9.18 20.58
N LYS A 41 -11.51 -8.24 19.70
CA LYS A 41 -12.89 -7.76 19.49
C LYS A 41 -13.15 -7.71 17.99
N MET A 42 -14.14 -8.44 17.48
CA MET A 42 -14.64 -8.25 16.11
C MET A 42 -15.27 -6.85 16.04
N ALA A 43 -14.88 -6.05 15.06
CA ALA A 43 -15.48 -4.73 14.87
C ALA A 43 -16.91 -4.92 14.33
N ASN A 44 -17.89 -4.23 14.92
CA ASN A 44 -19.26 -4.20 14.40
C ASN A 44 -19.30 -3.16 13.27
N TYR A 45 -19.40 -3.62 12.03
CA TYR A 45 -19.63 -2.79 10.85
C TYR A 45 -21.12 -2.65 10.56
N THR A 46 -21.56 -1.53 10.01
CA THR A 46 -22.94 -1.36 9.55
C THR A 46 -23.21 -2.19 8.29
N GLU A 47 -24.49 -2.44 7.97
CA GLU A 47 -24.86 -3.15 6.73
C GLU A 47 -24.32 -2.43 5.49
N ASP A 48 -24.35 -1.09 5.47
CA ASP A 48 -23.80 -0.28 4.38
C ASP A 48 -22.28 -0.46 4.23
N GLN A 49 -21.53 -0.48 5.35
CA GLN A 49 -20.08 -0.72 5.32
C GLN A 49 -19.76 -2.15 4.86
N MET A 50 -20.57 -3.13 5.29
CA MET A 50 -20.41 -4.51 4.86
C MET A 50 -20.64 -4.65 3.36
N ALA A 51 -21.65 -3.96 2.82
CA ALA A 51 -21.93 -3.91 1.39
C ALA A 51 -20.76 -3.29 0.60
N GLU A 52 -20.17 -2.20 1.09
CA GLU A 52 -19.00 -1.57 0.46
C GLU A 52 -17.78 -2.51 0.44
N PHE A 53 -17.49 -3.21 1.54
CA PHE A 53 -16.42 -4.20 1.58
C PHE A 53 -16.66 -5.37 0.63
N GLN A 54 -17.91 -5.81 0.54
CA GLN A 54 -18.30 -6.89 -0.34
C GLN A 54 -18.20 -6.46 -1.80
N GLU A 55 -18.66 -5.27 -2.18
CA GLU A 55 -18.52 -4.74 -3.53
C GLU A 55 -17.06 -4.63 -3.95
N ALA A 56 -16.19 -4.06 -3.09
CA ALA A 56 -14.76 -3.98 -3.36
C ALA A 56 -14.13 -5.37 -3.53
N PHE A 57 -14.53 -6.35 -2.72
CA PHE A 57 -14.07 -7.75 -2.85
C PHE A 57 -14.50 -8.38 -4.19
N HIS A 58 -15.71 -8.11 -4.65
CA HIS A 58 -16.23 -8.65 -5.91
C HIS A 58 -15.53 -8.06 -7.15
N LEU A 59 -14.90 -6.87 -7.05
CA LEU A 59 -14.08 -6.31 -8.12
C LEU A 59 -12.88 -7.21 -8.48
N PHE A 60 -12.41 -8.02 -7.54
CA PHE A 60 -11.28 -8.92 -7.73
C PHE A 60 -11.69 -10.37 -8.04
N ASP A 61 -12.99 -10.70 -7.90
CA ASP A 61 -13.52 -12.02 -8.25
C ASP A 61 -13.80 -12.12 -9.75
N ASN A 62 -12.77 -12.53 -10.48
CA ASN A 62 -12.85 -12.75 -11.92
C ASN A 62 -13.74 -13.96 -12.32
N ARG A 63 -14.19 -14.78 -11.37
CA ARG A 63 -14.97 -16.01 -11.65
C ARG A 63 -16.43 -15.93 -11.21
N GLY A 64 -16.79 -14.96 -10.37
CA GLY A 64 -18.14 -14.76 -9.87
C GLY A 64 -18.62 -15.87 -8.93
N ASP A 65 -17.71 -16.57 -8.25
CA ASP A 65 -18.04 -17.62 -7.28
C ASP A 65 -17.85 -17.18 -5.81
N GLY A 66 -17.72 -15.87 -5.59
CA GLY A 66 -17.60 -15.25 -4.27
C GLY A 66 -16.23 -15.45 -3.62
N LYS A 67 -15.17 -15.62 -4.42
CA LYS A 67 -13.81 -15.90 -3.94
C LYS A 67 -12.74 -15.12 -4.70
N ILE A 68 -11.63 -14.82 -4.05
CA ILE A 68 -10.44 -14.21 -4.67
C ILE A 68 -9.19 -15.02 -4.36
N HIS A 69 -8.16 -14.92 -5.19
CA HIS A 69 -6.89 -15.57 -4.89
C HIS A 69 -6.22 -14.93 -3.67
N VAL A 70 -5.46 -15.72 -2.90
CA VAL A 70 -4.66 -15.21 -1.77
C VAL A 70 -3.73 -14.08 -2.21
N SER A 71 -3.16 -14.18 -3.42
CA SER A 71 -2.32 -13.13 -4.01
C SER A 71 -3.04 -11.81 -4.24
N GLN A 72 -4.37 -11.80 -4.33
CA GLN A 72 -5.19 -10.59 -4.55
C GLN A 72 -5.64 -9.94 -3.25
N ILE A 73 -5.38 -10.55 -2.08
CA ILE A 73 -5.80 -10.01 -0.78
C ILE A 73 -5.14 -8.64 -0.54
N GLY A 74 -3.86 -8.48 -0.85
CA GLY A 74 -3.17 -7.19 -0.71
C GLY A 74 -3.83 -6.09 -1.52
N ASP A 75 -4.14 -6.36 -2.79
CA ASP A 75 -4.79 -5.40 -3.68
C ASP A 75 -6.22 -5.06 -3.22
N ALA A 76 -6.97 -6.05 -2.75
CA ALA A 76 -8.32 -5.83 -2.20
C ALA A 76 -8.30 -4.99 -0.91
N LEU A 77 -7.30 -5.16 -0.04
CA LEU A 77 -7.13 -4.35 1.15
C LEU A 77 -6.78 -2.89 0.79
N ARG A 78 -5.94 -2.70 -0.24
CA ARG A 78 -5.58 -1.39 -0.77
C ARG A 78 -6.75 -0.67 -1.44
N ALA A 79 -7.59 -1.41 -2.17
CA ALA A 79 -8.84 -0.87 -2.71
C ALA A 79 -9.81 -0.37 -1.62
N LEU A 80 -9.69 -0.90 -0.40
CA LEU A 80 -10.44 -0.46 0.78
C LEU A 80 -9.71 0.62 1.61
N GLY A 81 -8.67 1.23 1.06
CA GLY A 81 -7.91 2.32 1.68
C GLY A 81 -6.98 1.89 2.82
N GLN A 82 -6.70 0.58 2.95
CA GLN A 82 -5.66 0.09 3.85
C GLN A 82 -4.34 0.00 3.10
N ASN A 83 -3.23 0.33 3.74
CA ASN A 83 -1.90 0.23 3.13
C ASN A 83 -1.04 -0.83 3.86
N PRO A 84 -1.43 -2.12 3.84
CA PRO A 84 -0.63 -3.16 4.48
C PRO A 84 0.66 -3.41 3.72
N THR A 85 1.71 -3.75 4.47
CA THR A 85 2.93 -4.30 3.90
C THR A 85 2.69 -5.72 3.39
N GLU A 86 3.49 -6.20 2.44
CA GLU A 86 3.44 -7.60 1.98
C GLU A 86 3.67 -8.57 3.15
N SER A 87 4.48 -8.15 4.12
CA SER A 87 4.73 -8.87 5.35
C SER A 87 3.50 -8.96 6.24
N ASP A 88 2.71 -7.88 6.36
CA ASP A 88 1.42 -7.90 7.06
C ASP A 88 0.44 -8.83 6.35
N VAL A 89 0.31 -8.72 5.03
CA VAL A 89 -0.57 -9.62 4.25
C VAL A 89 -0.15 -11.06 4.47
N LYS A 90 1.14 -11.40 4.35
CA LYS A 90 1.67 -12.75 4.61
C LYS A 90 1.41 -13.21 6.03
N LYS A 91 1.55 -12.35 7.03
CA LYS A 91 1.27 -12.67 8.43
C LYS A 91 -0.16 -13.12 8.65
N TYR A 92 -1.14 -12.57 7.94
CA TYR A 92 -2.55 -12.97 8.07
C TYR A 92 -2.98 -14.04 7.07
N THR A 93 -2.18 -14.32 6.04
CA THR A 93 -2.49 -15.29 4.97
C THR A 93 -1.63 -16.56 5.01
N HIS A 94 -0.64 -16.66 5.90
CA HIS A 94 0.30 -17.79 5.99
C HIS A 94 -0.35 -19.18 6.14
N GLN A 95 -1.61 -19.23 6.57
CA GLN A 95 -2.37 -20.47 6.75
C GLN A 95 -2.97 -20.99 5.44
N HIS A 96 -3.02 -20.15 4.40
CA HIS A 96 -3.55 -20.48 3.09
C HIS A 96 -2.43 -20.74 2.09
N LYS A 97 -2.71 -21.58 1.09
CA LYS A 97 -1.75 -21.81 0.01
C LYS A 97 -1.74 -20.61 -0.96
N PRO A 98 -0.61 -20.30 -1.62
CA PRO A 98 -0.53 -19.19 -2.57
C PRO A 98 -1.59 -19.23 -3.68
N ASP A 99 -1.90 -20.42 -4.19
CA ASP A 99 -2.90 -20.62 -5.27
C ASP A 99 -4.33 -20.82 -4.75
N GLU A 100 -4.52 -20.77 -3.43
CA GLU A 100 -5.83 -20.94 -2.80
C GLU A 100 -6.73 -19.73 -3.09
N ARG A 101 -8.04 -19.98 -3.13
CA ARG A 101 -9.05 -18.93 -3.25
C ARG A 101 -9.86 -18.84 -1.97
N VAL A 102 -9.90 -17.66 -1.39
CA VAL A 102 -10.54 -17.37 -0.11
C VAL A 102 -11.90 -16.70 -0.33
N SER A 103 -12.87 -16.98 0.54
CA SER A 103 -14.18 -16.31 0.55
C SER A 103 -14.12 -14.99 1.32
N PHE A 104 -15.17 -14.18 1.15
CA PHE A 104 -15.33 -12.93 1.91
C PHE A 104 -15.28 -13.14 3.44
N GLU A 105 -15.82 -14.26 3.94
CA GLU A 105 -15.79 -14.62 5.37
C GLU A 105 -14.37 -14.80 5.93
N VAL A 106 -13.41 -15.18 5.07
CA VAL A 106 -11.99 -15.29 5.43
C VAL A 106 -11.28 -13.95 5.28
N PHE A 107 -11.65 -13.16 4.27
CA PHE A 107 -11.08 -11.84 4.02
C PHE A 107 -11.42 -10.81 5.11
N LEU A 108 -12.67 -10.77 5.59
CA LEU A 108 -13.12 -9.75 6.54
C LEU A 108 -12.33 -9.76 7.86
N PRO A 109 -12.03 -10.91 8.50
CA PRO A 109 -11.14 -10.96 9.65
C PRO A 109 -9.73 -10.44 9.36
N ILE A 110 -9.19 -10.68 8.16
CA ILE A 110 -7.86 -10.19 7.76
C ILE A 110 -7.89 -8.66 7.67
N TYR A 111 -8.90 -8.11 6.99
CA TYR A 111 -9.13 -6.65 6.91
C TYR A 111 -9.22 -6.01 8.30
N GLN A 112 -10.00 -6.59 9.21
CA GLN A 112 -10.17 -6.08 10.58
C GLN A 112 -8.87 -6.04 11.39
N GLN A 113 -7.94 -6.97 11.15
CA GLN A 113 -6.65 -6.96 11.85
C GLN A 113 -5.76 -5.86 11.30
N ILE A 114 -5.67 -5.76 9.97
CA ILE A 114 -4.84 -4.77 9.29
C ILE A 114 -5.33 -3.36 9.58
N SER A 115 -6.64 -3.12 9.60
CA SER A 115 -7.22 -1.81 9.91
C SER A 115 -6.88 -1.31 11.32
N LYS A 116 -6.55 -2.21 12.25
CA LYS A 116 -6.16 -1.87 13.63
C LYS A 116 -4.67 -1.60 13.80
N THR A 117 -3.85 -2.08 12.87
CA THR A 117 -2.39 -1.97 12.91
C THR A 117 -1.90 -0.71 12.19
N ARG A 118 -2.80 0.19 11.78
CA ARG A 118 -2.47 1.44 11.07
C ARG A 118 -1.42 2.24 11.86
N SER A 119 -0.15 2.21 11.42
CA SER A 119 0.86 3.15 11.87
C SER A 119 0.52 4.50 11.23
N ALA A 120 0.43 5.53 12.07
CA ALA A 120 0.19 6.89 11.62
C ALA A 120 1.53 7.54 11.29
N ASP A 121 2.26 6.97 10.33
CA ASP A 121 3.51 7.56 9.87
C ASP A 121 3.20 8.87 9.14
N THR A 122 3.89 9.94 9.53
CA THR A 122 3.66 11.28 8.98
C THR A 122 4.61 11.56 7.83
N ALA A 123 4.29 12.56 6.99
CA ALA A 123 5.19 13.00 5.92
C ALA A 123 6.56 13.40 6.45
N ASP A 124 6.59 13.99 7.65
CA ASP A 124 7.83 14.41 8.30
C ASP A 124 8.71 13.20 8.65
N ASP A 125 8.14 12.08 9.10
CA ASP A 125 8.90 10.87 9.42
C ASP A 125 9.62 10.31 8.18
N PHE A 126 8.98 10.37 7.01
CA PHE A 126 9.56 9.93 5.75
C PHE A 126 10.61 10.90 5.20
N ILE A 127 10.35 12.20 5.33
CA ILE A 127 11.29 13.27 4.95
C ILE A 127 12.58 13.15 5.76
N GLU A 128 12.50 12.93 7.08
CA GLU A 128 13.68 12.72 7.92
C GLU A 128 14.47 11.47 7.54
N GLY A 129 13.79 10.38 7.16
CA GLY A 129 14.44 9.16 6.68
C GLY A 129 15.23 9.37 5.38
N LEU A 130 14.66 10.13 4.44
CA LEU A 130 15.31 10.42 3.16
C LEU A 130 16.43 11.46 3.29
N ARG A 131 16.35 12.38 4.26
CA ARG A 131 17.41 13.37 4.53
C ARG A 131 18.77 12.72 4.82
N HIS A 132 18.82 11.49 5.34
CA HIS A 132 20.08 10.78 5.54
C HIS A 132 20.86 10.51 4.24
N PHE A 133 20.17 10.50 3.10
CA PHE A 133 20.76 10.26 1.79
C PHE A 133 21.07 11.56 1.04
N ASP A 134 20.51 12.69 1.45
CA ASP A 134 20.87 14.02 0.96
C ASP A 134 22.16 14.50 1.64
N LYS A 135 23.30 14.20 1.01
CA LYS A 135 24.64 14.56 1.51
C LYS A 135 24.89 16.07 1.48
N ASP A 136 24.22 16.78 0.57
CA ASP A 136 24.45 18.21 0.33
C ASP A 136 23.44 19.10 1.08
N GLY A 137 22.39 18.50 1.65
CA GLY A 137 21.34 19.19 2.41
C GLY A 137 20.52 20.15 1.55
N ASN A 138 20.41 19.89 0.25
CA ASN A 138 19.76 20.77 -0.72
C ASN A 138 18.28 20.42 -0.98
N GLY A 139 17.77 19.32 -0.40
CA GLY A 139 16.40 18.85 -0.60
C GLY A 139 16.23 17.90 -1.79
N TYR A 140 17.33 17.45 -2.41
CA TYR A 140 17.31 16.60 -3.61
C TYR A 140 18.15 15.34 -3.43
N ILE A 141 17.69 14.24 -4.01
CA ILE A 141 18.43 12.98 -4.09
C ILE A 141 18.49 12.56 -5.56
N SER A 142 19.61 11.98 -5.99
CA SER A 142 19.72 11.41 -7.34
C SER A 142 18.66 10.34 -7.55
N SER A 143 17.98 10.33 -8.70
CA SER A 143 16.99 9.30 -9.01
C SER A 143 17.57 7.88 -9.01
N ALA A 144 18.86 7.75 -9.34
CA ALA A 144 19.59 6.48 -9.27
C ALA A 144 19.81 6.04 -7.82
N GLU A 145 20.16 6.96 -6.92
CA GLU A 145 20.25 6.67 -5.48
C GLU A 145 18.88 6.30 -4.92
N LEU A 146 17.84 7.09 -5.21
CA LEU A 146 16.49 6.80 -4.76
C LEU A 146 16.01 5.44 -5.28
N ARG A 147 16.19 5.13 -6.57
CA ARG A 147 15.89 3.82 -7.14
C ARG A 147 16.61 2.69 -6.39
N HIS A 148 17.90 2.86 -6.14
CA HIS A 148 18.68 1.87 -5.41
C HIS A 148 18.14 1.63 -4.00
N LEU A 149 17.70 2.67 -3.30
CA LEU A 149 17.09 2.54 -1.97
C LEU A 149 15.79 1.72 -2.04
N LEU A 150 14.92 2.07 -2.98
CA LEU A 150 13.59 1.46 -3.17
C LEU A 150 13.66 -0.02 -3.61
N THR A 151 14.72 -0.43 -4.30
CA THR A 151 14.94 -1.82 -4.72
C THR A 151 15.79 -2.65 -3.74
N THR A 152 16.50 -2.00 -2.82
CA THR A 152 17.49 -2.69 -1.95
C THR A 152 17.02 -2.80 -0.51
N LEU A 153 16.38 -1.75 0.00
CA LEU A 153 15.97 -1.68 1.40
C LEU A 153 14.54 -2.19 1.56
N GLY A 154 14.36 -3.07 2.53
CA GLY A 154 13.03 -3.43 3.00
C GLY A 154 12.18 -4.25 2.04
N GLU A 155 10.94 -3.81 1.81
CA GLU A 155 10.00 -4.41 0.84
C GLU A 155 10.33 -3.87 -0.55
N LYS A 156 11.18 -4.65 -1.22
CA LYS A 156 11.74 -4.30 -2.51
C LYS A 156 10.65 -4.16 -3.56
N LEU A 157 10.65 -3.03 -4.22
CA LEU A 157 9.95 -2.89 -5.49
C LEU A 157 10.73 -3.53 -6.62
N THR A 158 9.99 -3.94 -7.64
CA THR A 158 10.55 -4.29 -8.94
C THR A 158 10.95 -3.03 -9.70
N ASP A 159 11.91 -3.17 -10.61
CA ASP A 159 12.41 -2.04 -11.41
C ASP A 159 11.29 -1.32 -12.17
N ASP A 160 10.30 -2.06 -12.66
CA ASP A 160 9.14 -1.54 -13.38
C ASP A 160 8.25 -0.66 -12.48
N GLU A 161 8.05 -1.04 -11.22
CA GLU A 161 7.24 -0.26 -10.28
C GLU A 161 7.96 1.02 -9.84
N VAL A 162 9.29 0.96 -9.68
CA VAL A 162 10.09 2.15 -9.36
C VAL A 162 10.15 3.11 -10.55
N GLU A 163 10.23 2.60 -11.78
CA GLU A 163 10.21 3.44 -12.97
C GLU A 163 8.91 4.25 -13.05
N GLN A 164 7.78 3.59 -12.81
CA GLN A 164 6.48 4.23 -12.83
C GLN A 164 6.30 5.28 -11.74
N LEU A 165 6.88 5.03 -10.57
CA LEU A 165 6.89 5.93 -9.42
C LEU A 165 7.71 7.20 -9.67
N LEU A 166 8.89 7.04 -10.27
CA LEU A 166 9.82 8.15 -10.55
C LEU A 166 9.46 8.92 -11.83
N GLN A 167 8.55 8.38 -12.64
CA GLN A 167 8.15 8.99 -13.90
C GLN A 167 7.65 10.43 -13.71
N GLY A 168 8.39 11.39 -14.26
CA GLY A 168 8.04 12.81 -14.19
C GLY A 168 8.36 13.51 -12.86
N GLN A 169 9.05 12.83 -11.94
CA GLN A 169 9.55 13.42 -10.68
C GLN A 169 10.99 13.92 -10.80
N GLU A 170 11.70 13.50 -11.85
CA GLU A 170 13.08 13.90 -12.11
C GLU A 170 13.17 15.29 -12.73
N ASP A 171 14.12 16.10 -12.25
CA ASP A 171 14.48 17.37 -12.86
C ASP A 171 15.38 17.19 -14.09
N SER A 172 15.79 18.30 -14.70
CA SER A 172 16.70 18.31 -15.86
C SER A 172 18.08 17.67 -15.61
N GLN A 173 18.43 17.41 -14.36
CA GLN A 173 19.70 16.82 -13.92
C GLN A 173 19.55 15.37 -13.42
N GLY A 174 18.33 14.81 -13.44
CA GLY A 174 18.06 13.47 -12.92
C GLY A 174 18.00 13.41 -11.38
N ASN A 175 17.68 14.53 -10.74
CA ASN A 175 17.47 14.59 -9.29
C ASN A 175 15.97 14.68 -8.97
N VAL A 176 15.60 14.17 -7.80
CA VAL A 176 14.22 14.13 -7.30
C VAL A 176 14.15 14.95 -6.02
N ASN A 177 13.19 15.87 -5.95
CA ASN A 177 12.84 16.55 -4.71
C ASN A 177 12.11 15.56 -3.80
N TYR A 178 12.78 15.07 -2.77
CA TYR A 178 12.24 13.99 -1.94
C TYR A 178 11.08 14.45 -1.04
N GLU A 179 10.99 15.73 -0.70
CA GLU A 179 9.88 16.27 0.10
C GLU A 179 8.58 16.34 -0.71
N GLU A 180 8.67 16.84 -1.94
CA GLU A 180 7.53 16.85 -2.87
C GLU A 180 7.11 15.42 -3.23
N PHE A 181 8.11 14.56 -3.46
CA PHE A 181 7.88 13.14 -3.72
C PHE A 181 7.10 12.47 -2.58
N VAL A 182 7.53 12.62 -1.33
CA VAL A 182 6.83 12.05 -0.16
C VAL A 182 5.41 12.60 -0.04
N ARG A 183 5.22 13.91 -0.22
CA ARG A 183 3.89 14.52 -0.15
C ARG A 183 2.97 14.01 -1.25
N MET A 184 3.49 13.85 -2.47
CA MET A 184 2.76 13.26 -3.58
C MET A 184 2.29 11.84 -3.22
N VAL A 185 3.22 11.00 -2.73
CA VAL A 185 2.94 9.62 -2.31
C VAL A 185 1.89 9.54 -1.20
N MET A 186 1.92 10.45 -0.22
CA MET A 186 0.98 10.45 0.90
C MET A 186 -0.37 11.12 0.61
N SER A 187 -0.46 11.90 -0.47
CA SER A 187 -1.67 12.60 -0.87
C SER A 187 -2.57 11.82 -1.83
N GLY A 188 -2.05 10.71 -2.39
CA GLY A 188 -2.78 9.78 -3.27
C GLY A 188 -3.52 8.70 -2.50
#